data_AF-A0AAE0C6Q6-F1
#
_entry.id   AF-A0AAE0C6Q6-F1
#
_cell.length_a   1.000
_cell.length_b   1.000
_cell.length_c   1.000
_cell.angle_alpha   90.00
_cell.angle_beta   90.00
_cell.angle_gamma   90.00
#
_symmetry.space_group_name_H-M   'P 1'
#
loop_
_entity.id
_entity.type
_entity.pdbx_description
1 polymer ?
#
loop_
_entity_poly.entity_id
_entity_poly.type
_entity_poly.pdbx_seq_one_letter_code
_entity_poly.pdbx_strand_id
1 'polypeptide(L)'
;MENDGETKRSLSNEDAEVSNKMARTGDSEDELYEMAFKKLGPLSQEKIESLYTTGKVKRGELDGRSMQSLGNFKEEEVLEVLEQFGGPNLEGARNKSAYLAGVMKRYRADPKAGPWHMHSQIAQGATREQLLDQIVPAVKKRIDELVANNAITASDIDDRCLEFLTQLPGRVGLQAVEDLGRADLTEIRNRSAYFKSICRRAAANAGLPFEAGGAENRGPPGRPGPYGYEPPRRPDDRGYGRPPQQYGGHYGYDGGPGYGVIHPPRTLVPASLV
;
A
#
# COMPACT_ATOMS: atom_id res chain seq x y z
N MET A 1 -12.69 -14.47 90.16
CA MET A 1 -11.23 -14.47 90.33
C MET A 1 -10.68 -15.69 89.60
N GLU A 2 -11.12 -15.92 88.37
CA GLU A 2 -10.59 -15.32 87.11
C GLU A 2 -9.18 -15.80 86.83
N ASN A 3 -9.11 -16.65 85.81
CA ASN A 3 -7.91 -17.21 85.23
C ASN A 3 -8.10 -17.00 83.72
N ASP A 4 -7.71 -15.83 83.24
CA ASP A 4 -7.86 -15.44 81.83
C ASP A 4 -6.58 -15.78 81.08
N GLY A 5 -6.73 -16.74 80.15
CA GLY A 5 -5.68 -17.20 79.26
C GLY A 5 -5.34 -16.17 78.18
N GLU A 6 -4.04 -15.98 77.99
CA GLU A 6 -3.44 -15.36 76.80
C GLU A 6 -3.96 -16.01 75.51
N THR A 7 -4.69 -15.23 74.71
CA THR A 7 -4.93 -15.54 73.30
C THR A 7 -4.13 -14.56 72.45
N LYS A 8 -3.01 -15.04 71.92
CA LYS A 8 -2.23 -14.39 70.87
C LYS A 8 -3.13 -14.20 69.64
N ARG A 9 -3.49 -12.96 69.34
CA ARG A 9 -4.24 -12.60 68.13
C ARG A 9 -3.25 -12.52 66.97
N SER A 10 -3.15 -13.61 66.24
CA SER A 10 -2.54 -13.68 64.91
C SER A 10 -3.25 -12.68 64.00
N LEU A 11 -2.53 -11.63 63.59
CA LEU A 11 -2.88 -10.82 62.43
C LEU A 11 -2.71 -11.73 61.20
N SER A 12 -3.80 -12.03 60.53
CA SER A 12 -3.85 -12.90 59.35
C SER A 12 -3.08 -12.26 58.19
N ASN A 13 -2.24 -13.06 57.54
CA ASN A 13 -1.49 -12.74 56.33
C ASN A 13 -2.39 -12.56 55.08
N GLU A 14 -3.70 -12.42 55.24
CA GLU A 14 -4.67 -12.44 54.14
C GLU A 14 -4.86 -11.04 53.52
N ASP A 15 -4.65 -9.96 54.28
CA ASP A 15 -4.79 -8.59 53.77
C ASP A 15 -3.58 -8.11 52.95
N ALA A 16 -2.42 -8.75 53.11
CA ALA A 16 -1.21 -8.43 52.34
C ALA A 16 -1.23 -9.05 50.93
N GLU A 17 -1.99 -10.14 50.73
CA GLU A 17 -2.06 -10.84 49.44
C GLU A 17 -3.06 -10.18 48.47
N VAL A 18 -4.08 -9.50 49.00
CA VAL A 18 -5.02 -8.72 48.18
C VAL A 18 -4.37 -7.42 47.67
N SER A 19 -3.55 -6.77 48.50
CA SER A 19 -2.85 -5.54 48.11
C SER A 19 -1.73 -5.78 47.10
N ASN A 20 -1.08 -6.96 47.14
CA ASN A 20 -0.03 -7.33 46.17
C ASN A 20 -0.59 -7.89 44.84
N LYS A 21 -1.91 -8.07 44.71
CA LYS A 21 -2.57 -8.47 43.46
C LYS A 21 -2.96 -7.28 42.57
N MET A 22 -2.99 -6.05 43.12
CA MET A 22 -3.26 -4.82 42.37
C MET A 22 -2.00 -4.16 41.77
N ALA A 23 -0.82 -4.75 41.94
CA ALA A 23 0.46 -4.18 41.48
C ALA A 23 1.18 -5.03 40.41
N ARG A 24 0.46 -5.92 39.71
CA ARG A 24 1.02 -6.76 38.62
C ARG A 24 0.04 -7.00 37.48
N THR A 25 -0.27 -5.94 36.73
CA THR A 25 -0.55 -6.03 35.27
C THR A 25 -0.38 -4.61 34.72
N GLY A 26 0.84 -4.25 34.33
CA GLY A 26 1.02 -3.15 33.39
C GLY A 26 0.44 -3.57 32.04
N ASP A 27 -0.41 -2.72 31.46
CA ASP A 27 -0.98 -2.81 30.11
C ASP A 27 -1.59 -4.18 29.75
N SER A 28 -2.82 -4.47 30.20
CA SER A 28 -3.61 -5.49 29.51
C SER A 28 -3.90 -5.01 28.07
N GLU A 29 -3.74 -5.87 27.06
CA GLU A 29 -3.95 -5.46 25.66
C GLU A 29 -5.35 -4.87 25.41
N ASP A 30 -6.34 -5.33 26.18
CA ASP A 30 -7.71 -4.84 26.17
C ASP A 30 -7.82 -3.40 26.69
N GLU A 31 -7.10 -3.04 27.76
CA GLU A 31 -7.04 -1.66 28.25
C GLU A 31 -6.39 -0.73 27.23
N LEU A 32 -5.30 -1.17 26.60
CA LEU A 32 -4.63 -0.40 25.55
C LEU A 32 -5.56 -0.18 24.36
N TYR A 33 -6.31 -1.21 23.96
CA TYR A 33 -7.34 -1.11 22.93
C TYR A 33 -8.40 -0.07 23.31
N GLU A 34 -8.99 -0.19 24.50
CA GLU A 34 -10.05 0.71 24.97
C GLU A 34 -9.61 2.16 25.06
N MET A 35 -8.41 2.42 25.58
CA MET A 35 -7.85 3.77 25.65
C MET A 35 -7.56 4.35 24.27
N ALA A 36 -7.06 3.54 23.33
CA ALA A 36 -6.81 3.98 21.96
C ALA A 36 -8.12 4.25 21.21
N PHE A 37 -9.11 3.36 21.33
CA PHE A 37 -10.43 3.49 20.70
C PHE A 37 -11.14 4.77 21.14
N LYS A 38 -11.16 5.07 22.45
CA LYS A 38 -11.79 6.29 22.99
C LYS A 38 -11.15 7.60 22.52
N LYS A 39 -9.90 7.57 22.07
CA LYS A 39 -9.20 8.75 21.54
C LYS A 39 -9.54 9.04 20.08
N LEU A 40 -10.12 8.08 19.35
CA LEU A 40 -10.54 8.29 17.97
C LEU A 40 -11.76 9.21 17.92
N GLY A 41 -11.90 9.96 16.82
CA GLY A 41 -13.09 10.76 16.56
C GLY A 41 -14.37 9.91 16.44
N PRO A 42 -15.55 10.50 16.69
CA PRO A 42 -16.81 9.77 16.72
C PRO A 42 -17.13 9.06 15.40
N LEU A 43 -16.79 9.66 14.26
CA LEU A 43 -17.03 9.03 12.96
C LEU A 43 -16.10 7.82 12.74
N SER A 44 -14.86 7.92 13.21
CA SER A 44 -13.90 6.82 13.17
C SER A 44 -14.33 5.66 14.07
N GLN A 45 -14.85 5.95 15.26
CA GLN A 45 -15.41 4.94 16.16
C GLN A 45 -16.62 4.23 15.53
N GLU A 46 -17.56 4.99 14.95
CA GLU A 46 -18.71 4.45 14.23
C GLU A 46 -18.29 3.58 13.06
N LYS A 47 -17.29 4.00 12.28
CA LYS A 47 -16.77 3.22 11.16
C LYS A 47 -16.19 1.88 11.61
N ILE A 48 -15.45 1.84 12.72
CA ILE A 48 -14.92 0.58 13.28
C ILE A 48 -16.06 -0.32 13.77
N GLU A 49 -17.05 0.24 14.47
CA GLU A 49 -18.24 -0.50 14.89
C GLU A 49 -19.04 -1.04 13.70
N SER A 50 -19.10 -0.32 12.58
CA SER A 50 -19.71 -0.82 11.34
C SER A 50 -18.96 -2.04 10.78
N LEU A 51 -17.63 -2.10 10.91
CA LEU A 51 -16.83 -3.25 10.48
C LEU A 51 -17.10 -4.48 11.37
N TYR A 52 -17.35 -4.28 12.67
CA TYR A 52 -17.79 -5.35 13.57
C TYR A 52 -19.21 -5.81 13.27
N THR A 53 -20.13 -4.88 13.08
CA THR A 53 -21.56 -5.15 12.84
C THR A 53 -21.77 -5.87 11.50
N THR A 54 -21.01 -5.50 10.47
CA THR A 54 -21.03 -6.18 9.17
C THR A 54 -20.30 -7.53 9.18
N GLY A 55 -19.62 -7.89 10.27
CA GLY A 55 -18.89 -9.16 10.40
C GLY A 55 -17.58 -9.21 9.62
N LYS A 56 -17.10 -8.09 9.07
CA LYS A 56 -15.83 -8.01 8.34
C LYS A 56 -14.62 -8.23 9.24
N VAL A 57 -14.75 -7.86 10.52
CA VAL A 57 -13.75 -8.05 11.57
C VAL A 57 -14.48 -8.53 12.83
N LYS A 58 -13.85 -9.36 13.66
CA LYS A 58 -14.39 -9.74 14.98
C LYS A 58 -13.81 -8.85 16.08
N ARG A 59 -14.57 -8.65 17.16
CA ARG A 59 -14.04 -8.01 18.37
C ARG A 59 -12.84 -8.82 18.88
N GLY A 60 -11.72 -8.15 19.14
CA GLY A 60 -10.44 -8.77 19.52
C GLY A 60 -9.49 -9.12 18.35
N GLU A 61 -9.90 -8.98 17.08
CA GLU A 61 -8.96 -9.18 15.94
C GLU A 61 -8.06 -7.97 15.66
N LEU A 62 -8.41 -6.82 16.22
CA LEU A 62 -7.61 -5.59 16.23
C LEU A 62 -6.95 -5.44 17.61
N ASP A 63 -5.63 -5.39 17.64
CA ASP A 63 -4.83 -5.23 18.86
C ASP A 63 -4.72 -3.76 19.29
N GLY A 64 -4.45 -3.52 20.57
CA GLY A 64 -4.32 -2.17 21.11
C GLY A 64 -3.21 -1.35 20.42
N ARG A 65 -2.16 -2.00 19.92
CA ARG A 65 -1.04 -1.33 19.22
C ARG A 65 -1.43 -0.80 17.84
N SER A 66 -2.18 -1.56 17.04
CA SER A 66 -2.68 -1.06 15.75
C SER A 66 -3.70 0.07 15.96
N MET A 67 -4.55 -0.04 16.98
CA MET A 67 -5.49 1.02 17.35
C MET A 67 -4.79 2.31 17.82
N GLN A 68 -3.75 2.18 18.65
CA GLN A 68 -2.94 3.32 19.06
C GLN A 68 -2.25 3.97 17.85
N SER A 69 -1.77 3.16 16.91
CA SER A 69 -1.16 3.65 15.67
C SER A 69 -2.16 4.43 14.80
N LEU A 70 -3.42 3.98 14.77
CA LEU A 70 -4.52 4.64 14.07
C LEU A 70 -4.85 6.01 14.68
N GLY A 71 -4.72 6.14 16.00
CA GLY A 71 -4.88 7.42 16.70
C GLY A 71 -3.84 8.50 16.36
N ASN A 72 -2.78 8.18 15.61
CA ASN A 72 -1.79 9.17 15.14
C ASN A 72 -2.20 9.84 13.81
N PHE A 73 -3.30 9.41 13.20
CA PHE A 73 -3.86 10.00 11.99
C PHE A 73 -4.96 11.01 12.35
N LYS A 74 -5.21 11.97 11.46
CA LYS A 74 -6.38 12.86 11.59
C LYS A 74 -7.67 12.08 11.35
N GLU A 75 -8.81 12.55 11.86
CA GLU A 75 -10.09 11.86 11.72
C GLU A 75 -10.44 11.53 10.25
N GLU A 76 -10.26 12.50 9.35
CA GLU A 76 -10.44 12.32 7.89
C GLU A 76 -9.56 11.18 7.33
N GLU A 77 -8.28 11.18 7.70
CA GLU A 77 -7.31 10.16 7.27
C GLU A 77 -7.65 8.77 7.85
N VAL A 78 -8.15 8.71 9.09
CA VAL A 78 -8.59 7.46 9.71
C VAL A 78 -9.77 6.87 8.94
N LEU A 79 -10.73 7.69 8.52
CA LEU A 79 -11.87 7.21 7.72
C LEU A 79 -11.41 6.62 6.39
N GLU A 80 -10.48 7.27 5.69
CA GLU A 80 -9.90 6.75 4.44
C GLU A 80 -9.11 5.45 4.68
N VAL A 81 -8.29 5.38 5.73
CA VAL A 81 -7.56 4.16 6.12
C VAL A 81 -8.53 3.02 6.41
N LEU A 82 -9.61 3.28 7.14
CA LEU A 82 -10.62 2.28 7.48
C LEU A 82 -11.45 1.85 6.27
N GLU A 83 -11.68 2.75 5.31
CA GLU A 83 -12.30 2.41 4.02
C GLU A 83 -11.40 1.47 3.20
N GLN A 84 -10.11 1.79 3.09
CA GLN A 84 -9.13 0.90 2.43
C GLN A 84 -9.02 -0.46 3.15
N PHE A 85 -8.99 -0.44 4.48
CA PHE A 85 -8.92 -1.64 5.30
C PHE A 85 -10.18 -2.51 5.16
N GLY A 86 -11.37 -1.90 5.08
CA GLY A 86 -12.64 -2.59 4.88
C GLY A 86 -12.90 -3.09 3.45
N GLY A 87 -11.93 -2.94 2.55
CA GLY A 87 -12.01 -3.37 1.16
C GLY A 87 -12.05 -4.91 0.98
N PRO A 88 -12.20 -5.38 -0.27
CA PRO A 88 -12.36 -6.81 -0.59
C PRO A 88 -11.16 -7.67 -0.19
N ASN A 89 -9.98 -7.07 -0.06
CA ASN A 89 -8.76 -7.75 0.36
C ASN A 89 -8.73 -8.14 1.85
N LEU A 90 -9.67 -7.63 2.65
CA LEU A 90 -9.72 -7.92 4.09
C LEU A 90 -10.05 -9.38 4.37
N GLU A 91 -10.89 -10.03 3.56
CA GLU A 91 -11.34 -11.41 3.81
C GLU A 91 -10.17 -12.41 3.78
N GLY A 92 -9.22 -12.22 2.86
CA GLY A 92 -8.02 -13.05 2.76
C GLY A 92 -6.97 -12.80 3.87
N ALA A 93 -7.11 -11.73 4.65
CA ALA A 93 -6.15 -11.40 5.69
C ALA A 93 -6.26 -12.35 6.89
N ARG A 94 -5.20 -13.15 7.13
CA ARG A 94 -5.09 -14.05 8.30
C ARG A 94 -4.94 -13.31 9.63
N ASN A 95 -4.31 -12.14 9.62
CA ASN A 95 -4.12 -11.29 10.80
C ASN A 95 -4.61 -9.88 10.46
N LYS A 96 -5.75 -9.49 11.05
CA LYS A 96 -6.40 -8.20 10.76
C LYS A 96 -5.60 -7.02 11.30
N SER A 97 -5.01 -7.13 12.49
CA SER A 97 -4.13 -6.11 13.09
C SER A 97 -2.92 -5.80 12.21
N ALA A 98 -2.21 -6.84 11.75
CA ALA A 98 -1.06 -6.69 10.86
C ALA A 98 -1.47 -6.13 9.48
N TYR A 99 -2.63 -6.54 8.97
CA TYR A 99 -3.18 -6.01 7.73
C TYR A 99 -3.47 -4.52 7.84
N LEU A 100 -4.13 -4.07 8.92
CA LEU A 100 -4.40 -2.66 9.23
C LEU A 100 -3.11 -1.86 9.35
N ALA A 101 -2.10 -2.36 10.07
CA ALA A 101 -0.78 -1.74 10.14
C ALA A 101 -0.13 -1.56 8.76
N GLY A 102 -0.28 -2.55 7.88
CA GLY A 102 0.15 -2.46 6.49
C GLY A 102 -0.60 -1.39 5.70
N VAL A 103 -1.93 -1.27 5.88
CA VAL A 103 -2.75 -0.22 5.25
C VAL A 103 -2.28 1.15 5.73
N MET A 104 -2.17 1.38 7.04
CA MET A 104 -1.65 2.62 7.62
C MET A 104 -0.27 3.00 7.09
N LYS A 105 0.64 2.02 6.98
CA LYS A 105 1.99 2.23 6.43
C LYS A 105 1.95 2.70 4.98
N ARG A 106 1.08 2.11 4.15
CA ARG A 106 0.93 2.50 2.74
C ARG A 106 0.27 3.86 2.60
N TYR A 107 -0.76 4.13 3.38
CA TYR A 107 -1.43 5.42 3.39
C TYR A 107 -0.45 6.58 3.68
N ARG A 108 0.48 6.39 4.62
CA ARG A 108 1.55 7.38 4.87
C ARG A 108 2.51 7.57 3.70
N ALA A 109 2.76 6.51 2.91
CA ALA A 109 3.68 6.56 1.78
C ALA A 109 3.02 7.20 0.53
N ASP A 110 1.74 6.91 0.32
CA ASP A 110 0.92 7.47 -0.75
C ASP A 110 -0.55 7.48 -0.31
N PRO A 111 -1.10 8.61 0.16
CA PRO A 111 -2.50 8.69 0.61
C PRO A 111 -3.50 8.42 -0.53
N LYS A 112 -3.10 8.68 -1.78
CA LYS A 112 -3.92 8.46 -2.98
C LYS A 112 -3.88 7.00 -3.47
N ALA A 113 -3.12 6.16 -2.78
CA ALA A 113 -3.18 4.72 -2.96
C ALA A 113 -4.57 4.24 -2.54
N GLY A 114 -5.50 4.14 -3.48
CA GLY A 114 -6.84 3.63 -3.19
C GLY A 114 -6.83 2.20 -2.60
N PRO A 115 -8.02 1.66 -2.25
CA PRO A 115 -8.19 0.36 -1.55
C PRO A 115 -7.51 -0.85 -2.22
N TRP A 116 -7.11 -0.69 -3.49
CA TRP A 116 -6.46 -1.68 -4.33
C TRP A 116 -4.94 -1.57 -4.40
N HIS A 117 -4.31 -0.78 -3.53
CA HIS A 117 -2.87 -0.92 -3.31
C HIS A 117 -2.59 -2.29 -2.69
N MET A 118 -2.33 -3.25 -3.58
CA MET A 118 -2.29 -4.67 -3.30
C MET A 118 -1.43 -4.97 -2.08
N HIS A 119 -2.04 -5.66 -1.12
CA HIS A 119 -1.26 -6.34 -0.09
C HIS A 119 -0.64 -7.54 -0.75
N SER A 120 0.67 -7.49 -1.02
CA SER A 120 1.29 -8.55 -1.80
C SER A 120 1.13 -9.91 -1.16
N GLN A 121 0.38 -10.80 -1.80
CA GLN A 121 0.37 -12.22 -1.46
C GLN A 121 1.76 -12.84 -1.70
N ILE A 122 2.56 -12.29 -2.62
CA ILE A 122 3.96 -12.69 -2.80
C ILE A 122 4.78 -12.43 -1.52
N ALA A 123 4.52 -11.34 -0.80
CA ALA A 123 5.16 -11.09 0.48
C ALA A 123 4.72 -12.07 1.59
N GLN A 124 3.59 -12.76 1.38
CA GLN A 124 3.11 -13.86 2.23
C GLN A 124 3.56 -15.25 1.73
N GLY A 125 4.42 -15.31 0.70
CA GLY A 125 5.01 -16.55 0.19
C GLY A 125 4.13 -17.31 -0.82
N ALA A 126 3.10 -16.67 -1.40
CA ALA A 126 2.31 -17.29 -2.46
C ALA A 126 3.16 -17.51 -3.73
N THR A 127 3.09 -18.70 -4.32
CA THR A 127 3.80 -19.02 -5.57
C THR A 127 3.02 -18.56 -6.79
N ARG A 128 3.71 -18.42 -7.93
CA ARG A 128 3.09 -18.03 -9.21
C ARG A 128 1.97 -18.98 -9.62
N GLU A 129 2.16 -20.28 -9.40
CA GLU A 129 1.19 -21.32 -9.74
C GLU A 129 -0.09 -21.17 -8.91
N GLN A 130 0.06 -20.86 -7.62
CA GLN A 130 -1.09 -20.60 -6.74
C GLN A 130 -1.88 -19.37 -7.20
N LEU A 131 -1.19 -18.33 -7.68
CA LEU A 131 -1.86 -17.16 -8.25
C LEU A 131 -2.61 -17.51 -9.53
N LEU A 132 -2.00 -18.29 -10.43
CA LEU A 132 -2.63 -18.74 -11.68
C LEU A 132 -3.87 -19.60 -11.45
N ASP A 133 -3.89 -20.41 -10.39
CA ASP A 133 -5.05 -21.25 -10.05
C ASP A 133 -6.19 -20.47 -9.40
N GLN A 134 -5.89 -19.32 -8.76
CA GLN A 134 -6.91 -18.42 -8.22
C GLN A 134 -7.49 -17.47 -9.28
N ILE A 135 -6.82 -17.27 -10.41
CA ILE A 135 -7.33 -16.45 -11.50
C ILE A 135 -8.55 -17.13 -12.13
N VAL A 136 -9.53 -16.30 -12.53
CA VAL A 136 -10.71 -16.76 -13.26
C VAL A 136 -10.30 -17.59 -14.48
N PRO A 137 -10.80 -18.83 -14.67
CA PRO A 137 -10.32 -19.74 -15.72
C PRO A 137 -10.37 -19.17 -17.14
N ALA A 138 -11.39 -18.35 -17.44
CA ALA A 138 -11.51 -17.66 -18.73
C ALA A 138 -10.38 -16.65 -18.97
N VAL A 139 -9.92 -15.96 -17.93
CA VAL A 139 -8.81 -15.00 -17.99
C VAL A 139 -7.48 -15.75 -18.18
N LYS A 140 -7.26 -16.85 -17.44
CA LYS A 140 -6.09 -17.73 -17.60
C LYS A 140 -5.98 -18.26 -19.03
N LYS A 141 -7.07 -18.85 -19.55
CA LYS A 141 -7.13 -19.34 -20.94
C LYS A 141 -6.76 -18.25 -21.95
N ARG A 142 -7.24 -17.03 -21.73
CA ARG A 142 -6.95 -15.91 -22.64
C ARG A 142 -5.48 -15.50 -22.60
N ILE A 143 -4.85 -15.51 -21.42
CA ILE A 143 -3.40 -15.30 -21.29
C ILE A 143 -2.64 -16.38 -22.06
N ASP A 144 -3.01 -17.65 -21.88
CA ASP A 144 -2.36 -18.77 -22.56
C ASP A 144 -2.48 -18.65 -24.09
N GLU A 145 -3.64 -18.21 -24.60
CA GLU A 145 -3.84 -17.93 -26.03
C GLU A 145 -2.95 -16.80 -26.56
N LEU A 146 -2.79 -15.71 -25.80
CA LEU A 146 -1.92 -14.58 -26.21
C LEU A 146 -0.45 -14.99 -26.19
N VAL A 147 -0.04 -15.83 -25.25
CA VAL A 147 1.32 -16.40 -25.19
C VAL A 147 1.54 -17.36 -26.35
N ALA A 148 0.59 -18.25 -26.65
CA ALA A 148 0.67 -19.19 -27.77
C ALA A 148 0.78 -18.49 -29.13
N ASN A 149 0.14 -17.33 -29.28
CA ASN A 149 0.20 -16.51 -30.49
C ASN A 149 1.40 -15.53 -30.53
N ASN A 150 2.32 -15.60 -29.55
CA ASN A 150 3.46 -14.68 -29.39
C ASN A 150 3.08 -13.20 -29.32
N ALA A 151 1.84 -12.87 -28.94
CA ALA A 151 1.41 -11.49 -28.73
C ALA A 151 2.02 -10.90 -27.45
N ILE A 152 2.21 -11.74 -26.43
CA ILE A 152 2.88 -11.42 -25.17
C ILE A 152 3.77 -12.59 -24.76
N THR A 153 4.79 -12.37 -23.95
CA THR A 153 5.54 -13.45 -23.29
C THR A 153 4.99 -13.71 -21.88
N ALA A 154 5.19 -14.92 -21.35
CA ALA A 154 4.81 -15.24 -19.97
C ALA A 154 5.47 -14.33 -18.93
N SER A 155 6.62 -13.73 -19.27
CA SER A 155 7.34 -12.75 -18.45
C SER A 155 6.77 -11.33 -18.50
N ASP A 156 5.91 -11.01 -19.48
CA ASP A 156 5.25 -9.70 -19.57
C ASP A 156 4.20 -9.50 -18.49
N ILE A 157 3.70 -10.62 -17.94
CA ILE A 157 2.79 -10.65 -16.81
C ILE A 157 3.54 -11.21 -15.59
N ASP A 158 4.12 -10.30 -14.81
CA ASP A 158 4.78 -10.63 -13.55
C ASP A 158 3.78 -11.12 -12.48
N ASP A 159 4.29 -11.65 -11.38
CA ASP A 159 3.47 -12.19 -10.31
C ASP A 159 2.58 -11.12 -9.66
N ARG A 160 3.00 -9.86 -9.68
CA ARG A 160 2.20 -8.72 -9.20
C ARG A 160 1.01 -8.43 -10.11
N CYS A 161 1.17 -8.66 -11.40
CA CYS A 161 0.09 -8.54 -12.37
C CYS A 161 -0.90 -9.69 -12.23
N LEU A 162 -0.42 -10.93 -12.03
CA LEU A 162 -1.27 -12.09 -11.75
C LEU A 162 -2.08 -11.90 -10.47
N GLU A 163 -1.43 -11.42 -9.41
CA GLU A 163 -2.09 -11.12 -8.14
C GLU A 163 -3.14 -9.99 -8.29
N PHE A 164 -3.00 -9.09 -9.27
CA PHE A 164 -4.04 -8.08 -9.55
C PHE A 164 -5.23 -8.72 -10.27
N LEU A 165 -4.97 -9.68 -11.16
CA LEU A 165 -6.02 -10.39 -11.90
C LEU A 165 -6.87 -11.30 -11.00
N THR A 166 -6.34 -11.83 -9.90
CA THR A 166 -7.15 -12.60 -8.92
C THR A 166 -8.21 -11.75 -8.23
N GLN A 167 -7.96 -10.45 -8.11
CA GLN A 167 -8.84 -9.49 -7.44
C GLN A 167 -9.89 -8.87 -8.38
N LEU A 168 -9.72 -9.01 -9.70
CA LEU A 168 -10.65 -8.46 -10.66
C LEU A 168 -11.80 -9.45 -10.95
N PRO A 169 -13.04 -8.95 -11.10
CA PRO A 169 -14.12 -9.76 -11.65
C PRO A 169 -13.73 -10.30 -13.03
N GLY A 170 -14.14 -11.53 -13.34
CA GLY A 170 -13.73 -12.23 -14.56
C GLY A 170 -13.96 -11.42 -15.84
N ARG A 171 -15.08 -10.68 -15.94
CA ARG A 171 -15.35 -9.79 -17.08
C ARG A 171 -14.33 -8.66 -17.22
N VAL A 172 -13.92 -8.07 -16.10
CA VAL A 172 -12.98 -6.94 -16.07
C VAL A 172 -11.56 -7.42 -16.34
N GLY A 173 -11.16 -8.54 -15.71
CA GLY A 173 -9.87 -9.16 -15.97
C GLY A 173 -9.71 -9.59 -17.43
N LEU A 174 -10.77 -10.15 -18.04
CA LEU A 174 -10.75 -10.55 -19.44
C LEU A 174 -10.59 -9.34 -20.38
N GLN A 175 -11.32 -8.25 -20.11
CA GLN A 175 -11.14 -7.00 -20.86
C GLN A 175 -9.71 -6.45 -20.73
N ALA A 176 -9.11 -6.49 -19.54
CA ALA A 176 -7.76 -6.01 -19.32
C ALA A 176 -6.72 -6.83 -20.11
N VAL A 177 -6.86 -8.16 -20.14
CA VAL A 177 -5.98 -9.05 -20.91
C VAL A 177 -6.18 -8.85 -22.42
N GLU A 178 -7.41 -8.63 -22.88
CA GLU A 178 -7.65 -8.29 -24.29
C GLU A 178 -7.02 -6.96 -24.70
N ASP A 179 -7.12 -5.94 -23.86
CA ASP A 179 -6.51 -4.63 -24.09
C ASP A 179 -4.98 -4.74 -24.13
N LEU A 180 -4.38 -5.62 -23.31
CA LEU A 180 -2.95 -5.92 -23.38
C LEU A 180 -2.57 -6.57 -24.71
N GLY A 181 -3.34 -7.56 -25.18
CA GLY A 181 -3.08 -8.24 -26.44
C GLY A 181 -3.24 -7.37 -27.69
N ARG A 182 -3.94 -6.22 -27.58
CA ARG A 182 -4.05 -5.21 -28.65
C ARG A 182 -2.96 -4.14 -28.56
N ALA A 183 -2.24 -4.06 -27.45
CA ALA A 183 -1.24 -3.03 -27.22
C ALA A 183 0.09 -3.37 -27.90
N ASP A 184 0.77 -2.35 -28.40
CA ASP A 184 2.15 -2.48 -28.86
C ASP A 184 3.10 -2.40 -27.66
N LEU A 185 3.77 -3.51 -27.34
CA LEU A 185 4.68 -3.65 -26.21
C LEU A 185 6.15 -3.36 -26.55
N THR A 186 6.46 -2.99 -27.79
CA THR A 186 7.84 -2.77 -28.26
C THR A 186 8.47 -1.53 -27.61
N GLU A 187 7.74 -0.42 -27.56
CA GLU A 187 8.17 0.87 -26.99
C GLU A 187 8.02 0.94 -25.46
N ILE A 188 7.47 -0.10 -24.83
CA ILE A 188 7.11 -0.07 -23.42
C ILE A 188 8.30 -0.50 -22.55
N ARG A 189 8.94 0.50 -21.95
CA ARG A 189 10.07 0.31 -21.02
C ARG A 189 9.72 -0.56 -19.80
N ASN A 190 8.49 -0.46 -19.29
CA ASN A 190 8.04 -1.22 -18.13
C ASN A 190 6.67 -1.85 -18.38
N ARG A 191 6.69 -3.08 -18.91
CA ARG A 191 5.50 -3.85 -19.30
C ARG A 191 4.58 -4.13 -18.11
N SER A 192 5.13 -4.49 -16.95
CA SER A 192 4.35 -4.71 -15.72
C SER A 192 3.59 -3.45 -15.28
N ALA A 193 4.25 -2.29 -15.28
CA ALA A 193 3.59 -1.03 -14.90
C ALA A 193 2.52 -0.61 -15.91
N TYR A 194 2.78 -0.87 -17.20
CA TYR A 194 1.81 -0.62 -18.25
C TYR A 194 0.59 -1.52 -18.12
N PHE A 195 0.76 -2.82 -17.93
CA PHE A 195 -0.38 -3.73 -17.74
C PHE A 195 -1.17 -3.37 -16.48
N LYS A 196 -0.51 -3.03 -15.37
CA LYS A 196 -1.19 -2.48 -14.19
C LYS A 196 -2.04 -1.25 -14.56
N SER A 197 -1.55 -0.34 -15.40
CA SER A 197 -2.36 0.80 -15.86
C SER A 197 -3.60 0.38 -16.66
N ILE A 198 -3.50 -0.66 -17.50
CA ILE A 198 -4.65 -1.23 -18.23
C ILE A 198 -5.66 -1.79 -17.25
N CYS A 199 -5.22 -2.60 -16.28
CA CYS A 199 -6.10 -3.21 -15.31
C CYS A 199 -6.81 -2.17 -14.43
N ARG A 200 -6.11 -1.09 -14.04
CA ARG A 200 -6.69 0.06 -13.33
C ARG A 200 -7.78 0.75 -14.15
N ARG A 201 -7.52 1.00 -15.43
CA ARG A 201 -8.49 1.60 -16.35
C ARG A 201 -9.71 0.70 -16.57
N ALA A 202 -9.51 -0.61 -16.73
CA ALA A 202 -10.59 -1.57 -16.87
C ALA A 202 -11.48 -1.62 -15.62
N ALA A 203 -10.89 -1.58 -14.42
CA ALA A 203 -11.61 -1.52 -13.15
C ALA A 203 -12.43 -0.23 -13.01
N ALA A 204 -11.84 0.92 -13.32
CA ALA A 204 -12.53 2.21 -13.31
C ALA A 204 -13.72 2.23 -14.28
N ASN A 205 -13.53 1.72 -15.52
CA ASN A 205 -14.61 1.63 -16.51
C ASN A 205 -15.75 0.69 -16.11
N ALA A 206 -15.48 -0.27 -15.23
CA ALA A 206 -16.48 -1.19 -14.69
C ALA A 206 -17.22 -0.62 -13.47
N GLY A 207 -16.93 0.61 -13.06
CA GLY A 207 -17.53 1.24 -11.88
C GLY A 207 -17.10 0.57 -10.57
N LEU A 208 -16.01 -0.22 -10.59
CA LEU A 208 -15.43 -0.71 -9.36
C LEU A 208 -14.84 0.48 -8.60
N PRO A 209 -14.93 0.52 -7.25
CA PRO A 209 -14.38 1.58 -6.44
C PRO A 209 -12.84 1.53 -6.51
N PHE A 210 -12.31 1.98 -7.63
CA PHE A 210 -10.91 2.06 -7.97
C PHE A 210 -10.65 3.55 -8.18
N GLU A 211 -10.23 4.25 -7.14
CA GLU A 211 -9.80 5.63 -7.32
C GLU A 211 -8.63 5.64 -8.30
N ALA A 212 -8.79 6.43 -9.37
CA ALA A 212 -7.80 6.60 -10.41
C ALA A 212 -6.57 7.32 -9.86
N GLY A 213 -5.77 6.62 -9.06
CA GLY A 213 -4.49 7.09 -8.56
C GLY A 213 -3.54 7.35 -9.73
N GLY A 214 -3.41 8.62 -10.11
CA GLY A 214 -2.34 9.15 -10.95
C GLY A 214 -2.37 8.75 -12.42
N ALA A 215 -3.31 9.28 -13.20
CA ALA A 215 -3.14 9.51 -14.64
C ALA A 215 -4.14 10.54 -15.21
N GLU A 216 -4.41 11.63 -14.51
CA GLU A 216 -5.01 12.81 -15.13
C GLU A 216 -3.98 13.49 -16.05
N ASN A 217 -3.74 12.92 -17.25
CA ASN A 217 -3.26 13.62 -18.47
C ASN A 217 -2.84 12.68 -19.63
N ARG A 218 -3.38 11.46 -19.73
CA ARG A 218 -3.41 10.78 -21.02
C ARG A 218 -4.85 10.48 -21.38
N GLY A 219 -5.45 11.43 -22.09
CA GLY A 219 -6.64 11.15 -22.89
C GLY A 219 -6.38 9.94 -23.81
N PRO A 220 -7.45 9.25 -24.24
CA PRO A 220 -7.33 8.10 -25.13
C PRO A 220 -6.53 8.46 -26.39
N PRO A 221 -5.62 7.58 -26.88
CA PRO A 221 -4.95 7.83 -28.13
C PRO A 221 -5.98 7.72 -29.27
N GLY A 222 -6.20 8.81 -30.00
CA GLY A 222 -6.81 8.74 -31.33
C GLY A 222 -8.30 9.02 -31.48
N ARG A 223 -8.84 10.06 -30.84
CA ARG A 223 -10.03 10.75 -31.40
C ARG A 223 -9.69 12.21 -31.70
N PRO A 224 -9.66 12.65 -32.98
CA PRO A 224 -9.67 14.08 -33.27
C PRO A 224 -11.04 14.62 -32.83
N GLY A 225 -11.05 15.36 -31.72
CA GLY A 225 -12.22 16.13 -31.33
C GLY A 225 -12.46 17.23 -32.37
N PRO A 226 -13.70 17.45 -32.84
CA PRO A 226 -14.04 18.68 -33.53
C PRO A 226 -13.97 19.81 -32.49
N TYR A 227 -13.69 21.03 -32.91
CA TYR A 227 -13.48 22.24 -32.08
C TYR A 227 -12.03 22.44 -31.61
N GLY A 228 -11.27 23.07 -32.50
CA GLY A 228 -10.19 23.96 -32.08
C GLY A 228 -10.79 25.13 -31.30
N TYR A 229 -10.28 25.34 -30.09
CA TYR A 229 -10.45 26.58 -29.36
C TYR A 229 -9.08 27.00 -28.86
N GLU A 230 -8.43 27.86 -29.65
CA GLU A 230 -7.27 28.62 -29.21
C GLU A 230 -7.73 29.60 -28.11
N PRO A 231 -7.03 29.69 -26.96
CA PRO A 231 -7.34 30.71 -25.97
C PRO A 231 -7.01 32.10 -26.54
N PRO A 232 -7.86 33.13 -26.29
CA PRO A 232 -7.65 34.45 -26.85
C PRO A 232 -6.37 35.08 -26.28
N ARG A 233 -5.49 35.51 -27.19
CA ARG A 233 -4.36 36.39 -26.90
C ARG A 233 -4.92 37.72 -26.37
N ARG A 234 -4.52 38.10 -25.15
CA ARG A 234 -4.86 39.41 -24.57
C ARG A 234 -4.10 40.52 -25.34
N PRO A 235 -4.78 41.60 -25.79
CA PRO A 235 -4.12 42.77 -26.36
C PRO A 235 -3.56 43.68 -25.25
N ASP A 236 -2.32 44.10 -25.46
CA ASP A 236 -1.61 45.32 -25.01
C ASP A 236 -1.93 45.95 -23.64
N ASP A 237 -0.91 46.23 -22.83
CA ASP A 237 -0.19 47.51 -22.97
C ASP A 237 1.01 47.68 -21.99
N ARG A 238 2.10 48.25 -22.52
CA ARG A 238 3.16 49.09 -21.88
C ARG A 238 3.77 48.59 -20.56
N GLY A 239 5.05 48.24 -20.45
CA GLY A 239 6.24 48.82 -21.06
C GLY A 239 7.20 49.27 -19.95
N TYR A 240 8.30 48.54 -19.72
CA TYR A 240 9.55 49.06 -19.17
C TYR A 240 10.72 48.25 -19.73
N GLY A 241 11.66 48.98 -20.32
CA GLY A 241 12.73 48.47 -21.17
C GLY A 241 13.79 47.63 -20.46
N ARG A 242 14.28 46.64 -21.20
CA ARG A 242 15.59 46.02 -21.00
C ARG A 242 16.69 46.99 -21.44
N PRO A 243 17.73 47.24 -20.63
CA PRO A 243 19.05 47.56 -21.15
C PRO A 243 19.85 46.26 -21.44
N PRO A 244 20.71 46.23 -22.47
CA PRO A 244 21.60 45.11 -22.76
C PRO A 244 22.99 45.37 -22.20
N GLN A 245 23.49 44.48 -21.36
CA GLN A 245 24.89 44.39 -20.96
C GLN A 245 25.18 42.91 -20.62
N GLN A 246 26.36 42.35 -20.78
CA GLN A 246 27.50 42.54 -21.67
C GLN A 246 28.38 41.29 -21.38
N TYR A 247 29.18 40.90 -22.37
CA TYR A 247 30.15 39.82 -22.30
C TYR A 247 31.28 40.08 -21.26
N GLY A 248 31.72 39.04 -20.54
CA GLY A 248 33.14 38.84 -20.17
C GLY A 248 33.57 38.89 -18.69
N GLY A 249 34.43 37.93 -18.31
CA GLY A 249 35.44 38.01 -17.21
C GLY A 249 35.02 37.41 -15.87
N HIS A 250 35.47 36.23 -15.41
CA HIS A 250 36.82 35.78 -15.00
C HIS A 250 37.22 36.13 -13.55
N TYR A 251 37.12 35.12 -12.65
CA TYR A 251 38.01 34.77 -11.52
C TYR A 251 37.70 33.28 -11.22
N GLY A 252 38.59 32.28 -11.09
CA GLY A 252 40.00 32.24 -10.71
C GLY A 252 40.11 31.60 -9.32
N TYR A 253 40.35 30.28 -9.22
CA TYR A 253 40.89 29.48 -8.09
C TYR A 253 41.03 28.02 -8.63
N ASP A 254 42.16 27.54 -9.15
CA ASP A 254 43.48 27.24 -8.55
C ASP A 254 43.49 26.02 -7.60
N GLY A 255 44.28 24.99 -7.96
CA GLY A 255 44.86 24.00 -7.04
C GLY A 255 44.17 22.62 -6.88
N GLY A 256 44.74 21.56 -7.50
CA GLY A 256 44.56 20.14 -7.08
C GLY A 256 45.25 19.82 -5.74
N PRO A 257 45.49 18.55 -5.31
CA PRO A 257 45.55 17.26 -6.04
C PRO A 257 44.55 16.20 -5.47
N GLY A 258 44.14 15.11 -6.12
CA GLY A 258 44.90 14.08 -6.81
C GLY A 258 45.00 12.80 -5.96
N TYR A 259 43.94 11.98 -5.90
CA TYR A 259 43.91 10.55 -5.53
C TYR A 259 42.61 9.98 -6.14
N GLY A 260 42.50 8.87 -6.84
CA GLY A 260 43.30 7.67 -6.96
C GLY A 260 42.27 6.54 -7.16
N VAL A 261 42.10 6.11 -8.41
CA VAL A 261 41.14 5.05 -8.79
C VAL A 261 41.66 3.72 -8.24
N ILE A 262 40.93 3.10 -7.32
CA ILE A 262 41.24 1.74 -6.84
C ILE A 262 40.13 0.80 -7.33
N HIS A 263 40.48 0.01 -8.35
CA HIS A 263 39.73 -1.17 -8.75
C HIS A 263 39.94 -2.29 -7.71
N PRO A 264 38.91 -3.07 -7.36
CA PRO A 264 39.10 -4.27 -6.55
C PRO A 264 39.77 -5.39 -7.37
N PRO A 265 40.69 -6.17 -6.78
CA PRO A 265 41.42 -7.21 -7.49
C PRO A 265 40.54 -8.43 -7.82
N ARG A 266 40.63 -8.86 -9.10
CA ARG A 266 40.21 -10.18 -9.59
C ARG A 266 40.95 -11.27 -8.82
N THR A 267 40.23 -12.13 -8.11
CA THR A 267 40.76 -13.37 -7.58
C THR A 267 40.99 -14.36 -8.73
N LEU A 268 42.26 -14.73 -8.91
CA LEU A 268 42.71 -15.81 -9.78
C LEU A 268 42.49 -17.14 -9.06
N VAL A 269 41.69 -18.01 -9.64
CA VAL A 269 41.65 -19.45 -9.32
C VAL A 269 42.87 -20.13 -9.95
N PRO A 270 43.70 -20.86 -9.18
CA PRO A 270 44.69 -21.75 -9.78
C PRO A 270 44.03 -23.07 -10.21
N ALA A 271 44.25 -23.39 -11.48
CA ALA A 271 43.98 -24.70 -12.06
C ALA A 271 45.08 -25.71 -11.69
N SER A 272 44.66 -26.97 -11.64
CA SER A 272 45.44 -28.22 -11.75
C SER A 272 45.85 -28.89 -10.43
N LEU A 273 45.29 -30.08 -10.18
CA LEU A 273 46.06 -31.33 -10.18
C LEU A 273 45.11 -32.54 -10.14
N VAL A 274 45.25 -33.36 -11.20
CA VAL A 274 45.13 -34.83 -11.31
C VAL A 274 44.04 -35.56 -10.52
#